data_AF-M7ZEY7-F1
#
_entry.id   AF-M7ZEY7-F1
#
_cell.length_a   1.000
_cell.length_b   1.000
_cell.length_c   1.000
_cell.angle_alpha   90.00
_cell.angle_beta   90.00
_cell.angle_gamma   90.00
#
_symmetry.space_group_name_H-M   'P 1'
#
loop_
_entity.id
_entity.type
_entity.pdbx_description
1 polymer ?
#
loop_
_entity_poly.entity_id
_entity_poly.type
_entity_poly.pdbx_seq_one_letter_code
_entity_poly.pdbx_strand_id
1 'polypeptide(L)'
;MGSEKFPTPVADLCDANASLILAGELRILEPVFQPYGQCRSFSGRVVTMRVLEHNAGLRALLETPGEGRVLVLDGGGSKRCALIGGTLAEVGRDGDALGRRRRRRRGP
;
A
#
# COMPACT_ATOMS: atom_id res chain seq x y z
N MET A 1 -12.24 -4.85 -23.21
CA MET A 1 -12.01 -6.11 -22.47
C MET A 1 -10.82 -5.90 -21.54
N GLY A 2 -11.00 -5.16 -20.45
CA GLY A 2 -9.91 -4.84 -19.53
C GLY A 2 -9.71 -6.01 -18.58
N SER A 3 -8.62 -6.78 -18.77
CA SER A 3 -8.29 -7.92 -17.93
C SER A 3 -8.23 -7.48 -16.46
N GLU A 4 -9.11 -8.03 -15.62
CA GLU A 4 -9.08 -7.88 -14.16
C GLU A 4 -7.76 -8.47 -13.63
N LYS A 5 -6.73 -7.64 -13.53
CA LYS A 5 -5.45 -8.01 -12.92
C LYS A 5 -5.58 -7.82 -11.41
N PHE A 6 -5.79 -8.92 -10.71
CA PHE A 6 -5.50 -8.97 -9.27
C PHE A 6 -4.00 -8.75 -9.06
N PRO A 7 -3.58 -8.17 -7.93
CA PRO A 7 -2.16 -8.13 -7.60
C PRO A 7 -1.64 -9.56 -7.56
N THR A 8 -0.58 -9.84 -8.33
CA THR A 8 0.09 -11.14 -8.34
C THR A 8 0.51 -11.49 -6.90
N PRO A 9 0.20 -12.70 -6.41
CA PRO A 9 0.67 -13.15 -5.10
C PRO A 9 2.18 -12.96 -4.96
N VAL A 10 2.62 -12.55 -3.76
CA VAL A 10 4.05 -12.29 -3.51
C VAL A 10 4.88 -13.56 -3.72
N ALA A 11 4.34 -14.75 -3.40
CA ALA A 11 5.00 -16.03 -3.68
C ALA A 11 5.29 -16.19 -5.18
N ASP A 12 4.26 -16.05 -6.02
CA ASP A 12 4.40 -16.14 -7.49
C ASP A 12 5.38 -15.08 -8.04
N LEU A 13 5.41 -13.87 -7.47
CA LEU A 13 6.40 -12.85 -7.83
C LEU A 13 7.83 -13.27 -7.47
N CYS A 14 8.03 -13.89 -6.30
CA CYS A 14 9.34 -14.38 -5.90
C CYS A 14 9.83 -15.52 -6.81
N ASP A 15 8.95 -16.48 -7.11
CA ASP A 15 9.28 -17.63 -7.95
C ASP A 15 9.66 -17.20 -9.37
N ALA A 16 8.93 -16.25 -9.94
CA ALA A 16 9.18 -15.74 -11.30
C ALA A 16 10.44 -14.84 -11.40
N ASN A 17 10.93 -14.30 -10.27
CA ASN A 17 12.00 -13.28 -10.26
C ASN A 17 13.18 -13.68 -9.34
N ALA A 18 13.39 -14.98 -9.12
CA ALA A 18 14.44 -15.49 -8.23
C ALA A 18 15.84 -14.94 -8.56
N SER A 19 16.16 -14.78 -9.85
CA SER A 19 17.42 -14.19 -10.31
C SER A 19 17.58 -12.72 -9.90
N LEU A 20 16.51 -11.92 -9.96
CA LEU A 20 16.51 -10.52 -9.52
C LEU A 20 16.64 -10.38 -8.00
N ILE A 21 16.11 -11.35 -7.25
CA ILE A 21 16.29 -11.42 -5.79
C ILE A 21 17.76 -11.69 -5.46
N LEU A 22 18.38 -12.68 -6.11
CA LEU A 22 19.79 -13.02 -5.94
C LEU A 22 20.72 -11.87 -6.33
N ALA A 23 20.37 -11.12 -7.38
CA ALA A 23 21.10 -9.93 -7.82
C ALA A 23 20.84 -8.70 -6.92
N GLY A 24 19.88 -8.75 -6.00
CA GLY A 24 19.52 -7.64 -5.10
C GLY A 24 18.71 -6.52 -5.76
N GLU A 25 18.21 -6.73 -6.97
CA GLU A 25 17.36 -5.81 -7.73
C GLU A 25 15.89 -5.88 -7.29
N LEU A 26 15.44 -7.06 -6.84
CA LEU A 26 14.15 -7.25 -6.17
C LEU A 26 14.38 -7.48 -4.68
N ARG A 27 13.67 -6.71 -3.84
CA ARG A 27 13.79 -6.81 -2.38
C ARG A 27 12.51 -7.28 -1.75
N ILE A 28 12.64 -8.24 -0.84
CA ILE A 28 11.57 -8.71 0.03
C ILE A 28 11.74 -8.00 1.37
N LEU A 29 10.68 -7.32 1.82
CA LEU A 29 10.67 -6.68 3.13
C LEU A 29 10.40 -7.72 4.21
N GLU A 30 11.01 -7.53 5.39
CA GLU A 30 10.69 -8.34 6.56
C GLU A 30 9.20 -8.19 6.92
N PRO A 31 8.53 -9.27 7.40
CA PRO A 31 7.11 -9.26 7.71
C PRO A 31 6.80 -8.56 9.04
N VAL A 32 7.26 -7.32 9.19
CA VAL A 32 7.07 -6.48 10.39
C VAL A 32 5.76 -5.68 10.36
N PHE A 33 5.02 -5.72 9.24
CA PHE A 33 3.79 -4.96 9.04
C PHE A 33 2.56 -5.76 9.46
N GLN A 34 1.69 -5.11 10.24
CA GLN A 34 0.39 -5.66 10.61
C GLN A 34 -0.70 -5.15 9.63
N PRO A 35 -1.56 -6.01 9.08
CA PRO A 35 -2.66 -5.59 8.23
C PRO A 35 -3.80 -4.99 9.07
N TYR A 36 -4.12 -3.71 8.84
CA TYR A 36 -5.24 -3.01 9.49
C TYR A 36 -6.43 -2.77 8.54
N GLY A 37 -6.21 -2.83 7.23
CA GLY A 37 -7.23 -2.56 6.21
C GLY A 37 -8.02 -3.80 5.77
N GLN A 38 -9.17 -3.57 5.12
CA GLN A 38 -9.99 -4.63 4.50
C GLN A 38 -9.39 -5.16 3.18
N CYS A 39 -8.47 -4.41 2.57
CA CYS A 39 -7.75 -4.83 1.38
C CYS A 39 -6.49 -5.59 1.80
N ARG A 40 -6.47 -6.92 1.57
CA ARG A 40 -5.36 -7.80 1.97
C ARG A 40 -4.25 -7.93 0.93
N SER A 41 -4.45 -7.39 -0.26
CA SER A 41 -3.48 -7.42 -1.34
C SER A 41 -3.65 -6.19 -2.21
N PHE A 42 -2.56 -5.50 -2.49
CA PHE A 42 -2.50 -4.29 -3.29
C PHE A 42 -1.11 -4.18 -3.92
N SER A 43 -1.02 -3.46 -5.04
CA SER A 43 0.23 -3.21 -5.75
C SER A 43 0.12 -1.89 -6.49
N GLY A 44 1.24 -1.18 -6.62
CA GLY A 44 1.25 0.12 -7.27
C GLY A 44 2.61 0.80 -7.19
N ARG A 45 2.73 1.94 -7.87
CA ARG A 45 3.95 2.76 -7.76
C ARG A 45 4.08 3.29 -6.33
N VAL A 46 5.22 3.04 -5.71
CA VAL A 46 5.48 3.48 -4.34
C VAL A 46 5.72 4.98 -4.31
N VAL A 47 5.08 5.66 -3.36
CA VAL A 47 5.33 7.05 -2.97
C VAL A 47 5.74 7.04 -1.52
N THR A 48 6.86 7.67 -1.18
CA THR A 48 7.33 7.74 0.21
C THR A 48 7.10 9.13 0.79
N MET A 49 6.69 9.18 2.05
CA MET A 49 6.67 10.41 2.82
C MET A 49 7.24 10.15 4.21
N ARG A 50 8.25 10.94 4.59
CA ARG A 50 8.80 10.92 5.93
C ARG A 50 7.94 11.80 6.83
N VAL A 51 7.48 11.25 7.94
CA VAL A 51 6.57 11.91 8.87
C VAL A 51 7.14 11.75 10.27
N LEU A 52 7.62 12.84 10.86
CA LEU A 52 8.08 12.82 12.25
C LEU A 52 7.03 13.53 13.11
N GLU A 53 6.27 12.74 13.86
CA GLU A 53 5.44 13.18 15.00
C GLU A 53 4.30 14.15 14.71
N HIS A 54 4.05 14.49 13.44
CA HIS A 54 2.90 15.28 13.02
C HIS A 54 2.34 14.79 11.67
N ASN A 55 1.02 14.61 11.59
CA ASN A 55 0.31 14.12 10.40
C ASN A 55 -0.30 15.24 9.54
N ALA A 56 0.05 16.51 9.78
CA ALA A 56 -0.54 17.67 9.12
C ALA A 56 -0.41 17.62 7.59
N GLY A 57 0.73 17.15 7.07
CA GLY A 57 0.95 17.00 5.62
C GLY A 57 0.28 15.75 5.02
N LEU A 58 -0.11 14.78 5.84
CA LEU A 58 -0.68 13.52 5.36
C LEU A 58 -2.08 13.71 4.80
N ARG A 59 -2.90 14.57 5.43
CA ARG A 59 -4.27 14.80 5.00
C ARG A 59 -4.33 15.36 3.58
N ALA A 60 -3.58 16.43 3.30
CA ALA A 60 -3.55 17.05 1.97
C ALA A 60 -3.09 16.07 0.89
N LEU A 61 -2.12 15.19 1.21
CA LEU A 61 -1.68 14.14 0.30
C LEU A 61 -2.78 13.10 0.01
N LEU A 62 -3.50 12.66 1.05
CA LEU A 62 -4.59 11.68 0.91
C LEU A 62 -5.83 12.26 0.20
N GLU A 63 -5.99 13.59 0.21
CA GLU A 63 -7.03 14.29 -0.56
C GLU A 63 -6.71 14.36 -2.06
N THR A 64 -5.46 14.08 -2.47
CA THR A 64 -5.11 13.95 -3.90
C THR A 64 -5.47 12.57 -4.45
N PRO A 65 -5.83 12.45 -5.75
CA PRO A 65 -6.10 11.16 -6.37
C PRO A 65 -4.90 10.20 -6.24
N GLY A 66 -5.13 9.03 -5.67
CA GLY A 66 -4.11 8.01 -5.45
C GLY A 66 -3.60 7.38 -6.75
N GLU A 67 -4.42 7.29 -7.80
CA GLU A 67 -4.07 6.74 -9.12
C GLU A 67 -3.43 5.33 -9.03
N GLY A 68 -3.87 4.52 -8.08
CA GLY A 68 -3.31 3.19 -7.84
C GLY A 68 -1.87 3.18 -7.29
N ARG A 69 -1.41 4.30 -6.71
CA ARG A 69 -0.11 4.39 -6.02
C ARG A 69 -0.20 3.77 -4.63
N VAL A 70 0.96 3.37 -4.08
CA VAL A 70 1.10 2.85 -2.72
C VAL A 70 1.89 3.85 -1.89
N LEU A 71 1.24 4.47 -0.90
CA LEU A 71 1.90 5.40 0.02
C LEU A 71 2.59 4.64 1.15
N VAL A 72 3.89 4.83 1.29
CA VAL A 72 4.72 4.30 2.39
C VAL A 72 5.12 5.47 3.28
N LEU A 73 4.72 5.40 4.56
CA LEU A 73 5.07 6.43 5.54
C LEU A 73 6.24 5.96 6.40
N ASP A 74 7.31 6.75 6.40
CA ASP A 74 8.41 6.56 7.33
C ASP A 74 8.17 7.43 8.59
N GLY A 75 7.74 6.77 9.65
CA GLY A 75 7.50 7.36 10.97
C GLY A 75 8.72 7.43 11.89
N GLY A 76 9.91 7.03 11.42
CA GLY A 76 11.10 6.87 12.26
C GLY A 76 10.95 5.81 13.36
N GLY A 77 9.97 4.91 13.25
CA GLY A 77 9.64 3.91 14.28
C GLY A 77 9.01 4.48 15.56
N SER A 78 8.63 5.77 15.57
CA SER A 78 8.03 6.40 16.75
C SER A 78 6.65 5.82 17.05
N LYS A 79 6.47 5.27 18.26
CA LYS A 79 5.16 4.82 18.79
C LYS A 79 4.45 5.89 19.59
N ARG A 80 4.98 7.12 19.63
CA ARG A 80 4.47 8.22 20.46
C ARG A 80 3.17 8.83 19.94
N CYS A 81 2.97 8.80 18.61
CA CYS A 81 1.79 9.34 17.96
C CYS A 81 1.30 8.41 16.85
N ALA A 82 -0.02 8.22 16.76
CA ALA A 82 -0.62 7.55 15.61
C ALA A 82 -0.57 8.47 14.38
N LEU A 83 0.15 8.05 13.33
CA LEU A 83 0.24 8.80 12.08
C LEU A 83 -1.04 8.70 11.25
N ILE A 84 -1.74 7.57 11.34
CA ILE A 84 -3.02 7.31 10.67
C ILE A 84 -4.04 6.85 11.70
N GLY A 85 -5.22 7.47 11.68
CA GLY A 85 -6.42 7.05 12.42
C GLY A 85 -7.61 6.86 11.47
N GLY A 86 -8.78 6.54 12.01
CA GLY A 86 -9.99 6.25 11.23
C GLY A 86 -10.34 7.31 10.19
N THR A 87 -10.36 8.58 10.58
CA THR A 87 -10.68 9.71 9.68
C THR A 87 -9.72 9.82 8.51
N LEU A 88 -8.42 9.65 8.74
CA LEU A 88 -7.42 9.71 7.66
C LEU A 88 -7.50 8.48 6.75
N ALA A 89 -7.83 7.30 7.30
CA ALA A 89 -8.03 6.09 6.52
C ALA A 89 -9.27 6.18 5.61
N GLU A 90 -10.33 6.87 6.05
CA GLU A 90 -11.51 7.15 5.22
C GLU A 90 -11.16 8.07 4.05
N VAL A 91 -10.47 9.19 4.31
CA VAL A 91 -10.02 10.12 3.26
C VAL A 91 -9.16 9.41 2.22
N GLY A 92 -8.20 8.58 2.65
CA GLY A 92 -7.36 7.82 1.72
C GLY A 92 -8.10 6.75 0.90
N ARG A 93 -9.18 6.17 1.44
CA ARG A 93 -10.03 5.22 0.69
C ARG A 93 -10.80 5.94 -0.41
N ASP A 94 -11.35 7.10 -0.08
CA ASP A 94 -12.18 7.88 -1.01
C ASP A 94 -11.33 8.45 -2.14
N GLY A 95 -10.12 8.91 -1.81
CA GLY A 95 -9.11 9.38 -2.78
C GLY A 95 -8.42 8.28 -3.60
N ASP A 96 -8.77 6.99 -3.46
CA ASP A 96 -8.11 5.85 -4.14
C ASP A 96 -6.61 5.69 -3.79
N ALA A 97 -6.15 6.34 -2.72
CA ALA A 97 -4.78 6.25 -2.20
C ALA A 97 -4.55 4.98 -1.35
N LEU A 98 -5.63 4.38 -0.83
CA LEU A 98 -5.63 3.11 -0.11
C LEU A 98 -6.30 2.05 -1.00
N GLY A 99 -5.48 1.20 -1.61
CA GLY A 99 -5.85 0.22 -2.65
C GLY A 99 -7.28 -0.32 -2.54
N ARG A 100 -8.13 0.05 -3.51
CA ARG A 100 -9.52 -0.38 -3.55
C ARG A 100 -9.66 -1.87 -3.82
N ARG A 101 -10.47 -2.55 -2.99
CA ARG A 101 -10.93 -3.91 -3.25
C ARG A 101 -11.99 -3.87 -4.36
N ARG A 102 -11.63 -4.14 -5.61
CA ARG A 102 -12.64 -4.41 -6.65
C ARG A 102 -13.24 -5.78 -6.37
N ARG A 103 -14.49 -5.81 -5.91
CA ARG A 103 -15.22 -7.04 -5.56
C ARG A 103 -15.15 -8.01 -6.74
N ARG A 104 -14.66 -9.24 -6.51
CA ARG A 104 -14.94 -10.38 -7.38
C ARG A 104 -16.46 -10.43 -7.60
N ARG A 105 -16.94 -10.16 -8.81
CA ARG A 105 -18.16 -10.81 -9.26
C ARG A 105 -17.77 -12.27 -9.51
N ARG A 106 -18.01 -13.12 -8.51
CA ARG A 106 -18.03 -14.56 -8.73
C ARG A 106 -19.25 -14.78 -9.64
N GLY A 107 -19.00 -14.99 -10.93
CA GLY A 107 -20.03 -15.44 -11.86
C GLY A 107 -20.61 -16.78 -11.42
N PRO A 108 -21.82 -17.14 -11.88
CA PRO A 108 -22.52 -18.35 -11.49
C PRO A 108 -21.72 -19.62 -11.79
#